data_AF-A0A9X8E2B0-F1
#
_entry.id   AF-A0A9X8E2B0-F1
#
_cell.length_a   1.000
_cell.length_b   1.000
_cell.length_c   1.000
_cell.angle_alpha   90.00
_cell.angle_beta   90.00
_cell.angle_gamma   90.00
#
_symmetry.space_group_name_H-M   'P 1'
#
loop_
_entity.id
_entity.type
_entity.pdbx_description
1 polymer ?
#
loop_
_entity_poly.entity_id
_entity_poly.type
_entity_poly.pdbx_seq_one_letter_code
_entity_poly.pdbx_strand_id
1 'polypeptide(L)'
;MLLTTLKYRFWEHTSYEPTAVLDVILRQCQDKAWKEFIVIGFLELLPSFLRSLRPEYDGDIMAYVDDDKTLTYFSTRKSIYTFLLASQRVYASHAVLHPTAVKVLYTIVREAYGVPQASTTTAKDGDLPGDHTVEIVASKHTYWWPYPTPEKLDDDARNSSCFASEWMEHLFNTLKTSPLLQLVDAASATITLVLQKHLYLIRDALIGGFDVPGLLRSTWLLDNLCSWKDVEKIPLTVHAALFECIGVTAHLCHVVPDSAHLRAFQDRLVPYLTVMTHEIADKGLFNVLKTPVVAQHMTMCLISTHPTIRANIKTYDMCGLPS
;
A
#
# COMPACT_ATOMS: atom_id res chain seq x y z
N MET A 1 4.40 -19.93 -19.92
CA MET A 1 4.45 -21.31 -20.46
C MET A 1 4.45 -22.34 -19.34
N LEU A 2 5.41 -22.35 -18.40
CA LEU A 2 5.41 -23.24 -17.21
C LEU A 2 4.13 -23.08 -16.36
N LEU A 3 3.70 -21.85 -16.12
CA LEU A 3 2.44 -21.46 -15.46
C LEU A 3 1.20 -22.06 -16.12
N THR A 4 1.14 -22.08 -17.45
CA THR A 4 0.06 -22.67 -18.24
C THR A 4 0.09 -24.20 -18.17
N THR A 5 1.29 -24.77 -18.19
CA THR A 5 1.51 -26.22 -18.06
C THR A 5 1.23 -26.73 -16.64
N LEU A 6 1.56 -25.96 -15.61
CA LEU A 6 1.26 -26.25 -14.21
C LEU A 6 -0.22 -26.04 -13.90
N LYS A 7 -0.84 -24.97 -14.42
CA LYS A 7 -2.29 -24.73 -14.34
C LYS A 7 -3.09 -25.90 -14.88
N TYR A 8 -2.71 -26.41 -16.05
CA TYR A 8 -3.41 -27.53 -16.69
C TYR A 8 -3.13 -28.89 -16.01
N ARG A 9 -1.91 -29.13 -15.49
CA ARG A 9 -1.53 -30.41 -14.88
C ARG A 9 -1.89 -30.58 -13.41
N PHE A 10 -1.95 -29.49 -12.63
CA PHE A 10 -2.24 -29.58 -11.19
C PHE A 10 -3.68 -29.23 -10.82
N TRP A 11 -4.36 -28.36 -11.58
CA TRP A 11 -5.64 -27.77 -11.15
C TRP A 11 -6.89 -28.22 -11.91
N GLU A 12 -6.83 -28.54 -13.20
CA GLU A 12 -8.05 -28.94 -13.94
C GLU A 12 -8.39 -30.44 -13.88
N HIS A 13 -7.44 -31.29 -13.48
CA HIS A 13 -7.60 -32.76 -13.61
C HIS A 13 -7.40 -33.57 -12.33
N THR A 14 -7.15 -32.91 -11.20
CA THR A 14 -6.95 -33.55 -9.91
C THR A 14 -7.58 -32.71 -8.81
N SER A 15 -8.46 -33.31 -8.01
CA SER A 15 -9.14 -32.69 -6.87
C SER A 15 -8.18 -32.48 -5.68
N TYR A 16 -7.07 -31.77 -5.89
CA TYR A 16 -6.18 -31.42 -4.79
C TYR A 16 -6.75 -30.23 -4.03
N GLU A 17 -6.83 -30.35 -2.71
CA GLU A 17 -7.20 -29.22 -1.87
C GLU A 17 -6.18 -28.08 -2.01
N PRO A 18 -6.62 -26.80 -2.03
CA PRO A 18 -5.73 -25.66 -2.11
C PRO A 18 -4.60 -25.66 -1.08
N THR A 19 -4.90 -26.13 0.13
CA THR A 19 -3.94 -26.31 1.24
C THR A 19 -2.80 -27.26 0.86
N ALA A 20 -3.11 -28.40 0.24
CA ALA A 20 -2.11 -29.37 -0.22
C ALA A 20 -1.22 -28.79 -1.34
N VAL A 21 -1.81 -28.02 -2.26
CA VAL A 21 -1.06 -27.34 -3.32
C VAL A 21 -0.10 -26.31 -2.73
N LEU A 22 -0.59 -25.47 -1.81
CA LEU A 22 0.22 -24.46 -1.14
C LEU A 22 1.39 -25.12 -0.39
N ASP A 23 1.12 -26.19 0.35
CA ASP A 23 2.13 -26.96 1.07
C ASP A 23 3.25 -27.44 0.16
N VAL A 24 2.90 -27.97 -1.02
CA VAL A 24 3.89 -28.38 -2.02
C VAL A 24 4.71 -27.17 -2.47
N ILE A 25 4.07 -26.07 -2.86
CA ILE A 25 4.76 -24.86 -3.33
C ILE A 25 5.74 -24.34 -2.27
N LEU A 26 5.28 -24.18 -1.02
CA LEU A 26 6.10 -23.66 0.07
C LEU A 26 7.27 -24.60 0.41
N ARG A 27 7.06 -25.92 0.41
CA ARG A 27 8.14 -26.89 0.59
C ARG A 27 9.17 -26.81 -0.53
N GLN A 28 8.75 -26.74 -1.79
CA GLN A 28 9.69 -26.62 -2.91
C GLN A 28 10.47 -25.30 -2.85
N CYS A 29 9.84 -24.20 -2.41
CA CYS A 29 10.52 -22.93 -2.22
C CYS A 29 11.64 -22.97 -1.15
N GLN A 30 11.54 -23.88 -0.16
CA GLN A 30 12.50 -24.02 0.94
C GLN A 30 13.58 -25.08 0.67
N ASP A 31 13.36 -25.95 -0.31
CA ASP A 31 14.29 -27.02 -0.63
C ASP A 31 15.51 -26.49 -1.42
N LYS A 32 16.68 -26.62 -0.77
CA LYS A 32 17.98 -26.15 -1.27
C LYS A 32 18.48 -26.93 -2.49
N ALA A 33 17.90 -28.08 -2.80
CA ALA A 33 18.28 -28.88 -3.97
C ALA A 33 17.80 -28.27 -5.29
N TRP A 34 16.76 -27.42 -5.26
CA TRP A 34 16.22 -26.81 -6.46
C TRP A 34 17.13 -25.73 -7.04
N LYS A 35 17.05 -25.60 -8.37
CA LYS A 35 17.68 -24.47 -9.08
C LYS A 35 16.89 -23.20 -8.79
N GLU A 36 17.59 -22.08 -8.62
CA GLU A 36 16.98 -20.79 -8.26
C GLU A 36 15.87 -20.36 -9.23
N PHE A 37 16.04 -20.57 -10.54
CA PHE A 37 15.01 -20.19 -11.53
C PHE A 37 13.68 -20.96 -11.34
N ILE A 38 13.73 -22.16 -10.78
CA ILE A 38 12.53 -22.96 -10.48
C ILE A 38 11.84 -22.38 -9.23
N VAL A 39 12.63 -22.04 -8.20
CA VAL A 39 12.12 -21.40 -6.98
C VAL A 39 11.52 -20.03 -7.29
N ILE A 40 12.12 -19.24 -8.18
CA ILE A 40 11.54 -17.98 -8.68
C ILE A 40 10.16 -18.23 -9.28
N GLY A 41 10.03 -19.24 -10.15
CA GLY A 41 8.75 -19.60 -10.73
C GLY A 41 7.69 -19.98 -9.69
N PHE A 42 8.08 -20.66 -8.61
CA PHE A 42 7.17 -20.97 -7.50
C PHE A 42 6.80 -19.74 -6.65
N LEU A 43 7.74 -18.84 -6.38
CA LEU A 43 7.46 -17.58 -5.68
C LEU A 43 6.48 -16.71 -6.48
N GLU A 44 6.70 -16.58 -7.79
CA GLU A 44 5.85 -15.80 -8.69
C GLU A 44 4.45 -16.39 -8.89
N LEU A 45 4.24 -17.67 -8.54
CA LEU A 45 2.93 -18.31 -8.55
C LEU A 45 2.04 -17.86 -7.37
N LEU A 46 2.63 -17.50 -6.23
CA LEU A 46 1.90 -17.22 -4.98
C LEU A 46 0.81 -16.14 -5.11
N PRO A 47 1.03 -14.99 -5.80
CA PRO A 47 -0.02 -13.98 -5.95
C PRO A 47 -1.20 -14.50 -6.78
N SER A 48 -0.91 -15.15 -7.90
CA SER A 48 -1.95 -15.70 -8.78
C SER A 48 -2.73 -16.81 -8.10
N PHE A 49 -2.05 -17.66 -7.33
CA PHE A 49 -2.67 -18.71 -6.53
C PHE A 49 -3.61 -18.11 -5.47
N LEU A 50 -3.14 -17.18 -4.66
CA LEU A 50 -3.96 -16.54 -3.63
C LEU A 50 -5.16 -15.79 -4.24
N ARG A 51 -4.97 -15.10 -5.37
CA ARG A 51 -6.05 -14.43 -6.10
C ARG A 51 -7.11 -15.44 -6.55
N SER A 52 -6.71 -16.61 -7.04
CA SER A 52 -7.66 -17.63 -7.52
C SER A 52 -8.54 -18.22 -6.42
N LEU A 53 -8.10 -18.14 -5.17
CA LEU A 53 -8.86 -18.59 -4.00
C LEU A 53 -9.78 -17.51 -3.42
N ARG A 54 -9.64 -16.25 -3.85
CA ARG A 54 -10.45 -15.15 -3.33
C ARG A 54 -11.90 -15.34 -3.79
N PRO A 55 -12.87 -15.49 -2.88
CA PRO A 55 -14.28 -15.53 -3.24
C PRO A 55 -14.71 -14.28 -4.00
N GLU A 56 -15.60 -14.45 -4.97
CA GLU A 56 -16.22 -13.32 -5.66
C GLU A 56 -17.06 -12.52 -4.67
N TYR A 57 -16.82 -11.21 -4.61
CA TYR A 57 -17.55 -10.32 -3.71
C TYR A 57 -18.90 -9.95 -4.33
N ASP A 58 -20.00 -10.45 -3.77
CA ASP A 58 -21.38 -10.25 -4.24
C ASP A 58 -22.09 -9.05 -3.60
N GLY A 59 -21.45 -8.43 -2.60
CA GLY A 59 -21.97 -7.24 -1.93
C GLY A 59 -22.34 -7.46 -0.46
N ASP A 60 -22.62 -8.69 -0.03
CA ASP A 60 -23.06 -8.98 1.33
C ASP A 60 -21.94 -9.58 2.18
N ILE A 61 -21.38 -8.80 3.10
CA ILE A 61 -20.25 -9.28 3.92
C ILE A 61 -20.69 -10.41 4.88
N MET A 62 -21.96 -10.44 5.29
CA MET A 62 -22.47 -11.45 6.22
C MET A 62 -22.50 -12.86 5.60
N ALA A 63 -22.48 -12.96 4.28
CA ALA A 63 -22.37 -14.23 3.57
C ALA A 63 -20.98 -14.91 3.70
N TYR A 64 -19.95 -14.17 4.14
CA TYR A 64 -18.56 -14.67 4.11
C TYR A 64 -18.00 -15.11 5.45
N VAL A 65 -18.64 -14.77 6.58
CA VAL A 65 -18.04 -14.90 7.92
C VAL A 65 -17.78 -16.36 8.33
N ASP A 66 -18.49 -17.33 7.74
CA ASP A 66 -18.32 -18.77 7.99
C ASP A 66 -18.25 -19.61 6.70
N ASP A 67 -17.93 -18.97 5.56
CA ASP A 67 -17.79 -19.67 4.29
C ASP A 67 -16.43 -20.38 4.21
N ASP A 68 -16.44 -21.69 3.95
CA ASP A 68 -15.23 -22.52 3.85
C ASP A 68 -14.20 -21.96 2.85
N LYS A 69 -14.66 -21.34 1.75
CA LYS A 69 -13.75 -20.74 0.75
C LYS A 69 -13.09 -19.49 1.32
N THR A 70 -13.82 -18.67 2.08
CA THR A 70 -13.29 -17.49 2.78
C THR A 70 -12.25 -17.88 3.83
N LEU A 71 -12.53 -18.88 4.66
CA LEU A 71 -11.59 -19.43 5.64
C LEU A 71 -10.33 -20.01 4.95
N THR A 72 -10.52 -20.72 3.84
CA THR A 72 -9.41 -21.23 3.02
C THR A 72 -8.55 -20.10 2.45
N TYR A 73 -9.16 -19.01 1.96
CA TYR A 73 -8.45 -17.85 1.47
C TYR A 73 -7.59 -17.20 2.57
N PHE A 74 -8.17 -16.91 3.74
CA PHE A 74 -7.45 -16.23 4.81
C PHE A 74 -6.36 -17.10 5.47
N SER A 75 -6.62 -18.40 5.64
CA SER A 75 -5.58 -19.35 6.09
C SER A 75 -4.43 -19.46 5.08
N THR A 76 -4.75 -19.50 3.78
CA THR A 76 -3.73 -19.48 2.71
C THR A 76 -2.93 -18.18 2.72
N ARG A 77 -3.60 -17.03 2.84
CA ARG A 77 -2.96 -15.71 2.96
C ARG A 77 -2.00 -15.68 4.15
N LYS A 78 -2.44 -16.20 5.30
CA LYS A 78 -1.64 -16.28 6.53
C LYS A 78 -0.34 -17.07 6.32
N SER A 79 -0.44 -18.25 5.73
CA SER A 79 0.72 -19.11 5.43
C SER A 79 1.68 -18.44 4.44
N ILE A 80 1.16 -17.81 3.39
CA ILE A 80 1.97 -17.08 2.40
C ILE A 80 2.69 -15.90 3.03
N TYR A 81 2.00 -15.06 3.82
CA TYR A 81 2.61 -13.91 4.49
C TYR A 81 3.67 -14.34 5.50
N THR A 82 3.39 -15.36 6.30
CA THR A 82 4.36 -15.91 7.26
C THR A 82 5.65 -16.35 6.55
N PHE A 83 5.51 -17.04 5.42
CA PHE A 83 6.65 -17.48 4.62
C PHE A 83 7.42 -16.30 3.99
N LEU A 84 6.73 -15.36 3.36
CA LEU A 84 7.37 -14.24 2.65
C LEU A 84 8.03 -13.23 3.60
N LEU A 85 7.43 -12.96 4.77
CA LEU A 85 8.02 -12.10 5.80
C LEU A 85 9.27 -12.75 6.43
N ALA A 86 9.33 -14.09 6.47
CA ALA A 86 10.52 -14.82 6.88
C ALA A 86 11.60 -14.95 5.78
N SER A 87 11.32 -14.47 4.56
CA SER A 87 12.19 -14.68 3.39
C SER A 87 13.60 -14.12 3.55
N GLN A 88 13.81 -13.07 4.34
CA GLN A 88 15.14 -12.54 4.64
C GLN A 88 16.02 -13.60 5.33
N ARG A 89 15.44 -14.43 6.20
CA ARG A 89 16.16 -15.51 6.87
C ARG A 89 16.38 -16.70 5.95
N VAL A 90 15.36 -17.07 5.18
CA VAL A 90 15.38 -18.25 4.29
C VAL A 90 16.32 -18.04 3.10
N TYR A 91 16.36 -16.83 2.55
CA TYR A 91 17.10 -16.49 1.33
C TYR A 91 18.27 -15.53 1.59
N ALA A 92 18.77 -15.43 2.82
CA ALA A 92 19.87 -14.52 3.18
C ALA A 92 21.10 -14.64 2.27
N SER A 93 21.41 -15.87 1.84
CA SER A 93 22.55 -16.17 0.95
C SER A 93 22.22 -16.10 -0.54
N HIS A 94 20.97 -15.83 -0.91
CA HIS A 94 20.50 -15.87 -2.30
C HIS A 94 20.19 -14.47 -2.82
N ALA A 95 21.10 -13.96 -3.66
CA ALA A 95 21.03 -12.59 -4.20
C ALA A 95 19.77 -12.32 -5.04
N VAL A 96 19.15 -13.36 -5.63
CA VAL A 96 17.98 -13.23 -6.51
C VAL A 96 16.69 -13.64 -5.81
N LEU A 97 16.71 -14.72 -5.00
CA LEU A 97 15.50 -15.24 -4.36
C LEU A 97 14.94 -14.29 -3.31
N HIS A 98 15.80 -13.64 -2.50
CA HIS A 98 15.32 -12.70 -1.49
C HIS A 98 14.59 -11.49 -2.12
N PRO A 99 15.17 -10.75 -3.09
CA PRO A 99 14.45 -9.68 -3.77
C PRO A 99 13.16 -10.15 -4.46
N THR A 100 13.15 -11.36 -5.02
CA THR A 100 11.96 -11.94 -5.66
C THR A 100 10.84 -12.14 -4.64
N ALA A 101 11.14 -12.76 -3.49
CA ALA A 101 10.16 -12.97 -2.41
C ALA A 101 9.58 -11.64 -1.88
N VAL A 102 10.45 -10.63 -1.72
CA VAL A 102 10.02 -9.27 -1.31
C VAL A 102 9.06 -8.64 -2.34
N LYS A 103 9.40 -8.72 -3.63
CA LYS A 103 8.50 -8.22 -4.69
C LYS A 103 7.16 -8.97 -4.72
N VAL A 104 7.18 -10.28 -4.49
CA VAL A 104 5.96 -11.10 -4.41
C VAL A 104 5.07 -10.67 -3.26
N LEU A 105 5.63 -10.42 -2.07
CA LEU A 105 4.89 -9.87 -0.93
C LEU A 105 4.17 -8.56 -1.30
N TYR A 106 4.90 -7.63 -1.93
CA TYR A 106 4.35 -6.33 -2.34
C TYR A 106 3.29 -6.46 -3.44
N THR A 107 3.44 -7.42 -4.36
CA THR A 107 2.42 -7.72 -5.34
C THR A 107 1.13 -8.20 -4.68
N ILE A 108 1.21 -9.12 -3.71
CA ILE A 108 0.02 -9.60 -2.99
C ILE A 108 -0.66 -8.46 -2.23
N VAL A 109 0.10 -7.60 -1.54
CA VAL A 109 -0.47 -6.43 -0.85
C VAL A 109 -1.20 -5.54 -1.85
N ARG A 110 -0.57 -5.16 -2.97
CA ARG A 110 -1.19 -4.30 -4.00
C ARG A 110 -2.46 -4.89 -4.60
N GLU A 111 -2.46 -6.19 -4.88
CA GLU A 111 -3.64 -6.90 -5.41
C GLU A 111 -4.80 -6.93 -4.41
N ALA A 112 -4.51 -7.03 -3.11
CA ALA A 112 -5.54 -6.98 -2.07
C ALA A 112 -6.26 -5.61 -2.04
N TYR A 113 -5.55 -4.52 -2.32
CA TYR A 113 -6.12 -3.16 -2.47
C TYR A 113 -6.84 -2.93 -3.81
N GLY A 114 -7.01 -3.98 -4.64
CA GLY A 114 -7.89 -3.94 -5.81
C GLY A 114 -7.26 -3.38 -7.08
N VAL A 115 -5.93 -3.40 -7.22
CA VAL A 115 -5.28 -3.06 -8.50
C VAL A 115 -5.34 -4.26 -9.45
N PRO A 116 -6.04 -4.20 -10.59
CA PRO A 116 -5.79 -5.13 -11.68
C PRO A 116 -4.36 -4.84 -12.18
N GLN A 117 -3.46 -5.83 -12.16
CA GLN A 117 -2.22 -5.74 -12.93
C GLN A 117 -2.55 -5.85 -14.43
N ALA A 118 -3.26 -4.87 -14.98
CA ALA A 118 -3.54 -4.75 -16.40
C ALA A 118 -4.05 -3.34 -16.72
N SER A 119 -3.16 -2.35 -16.64
CA SER A 119 -3.23 -1.22 -17.56
C SER A 119 -1.80 -0.70 -17.73
N THR A 120 -1.17 -1.15 -18.80
CA THR A 120 -0.08 -0.43 -19.46
C THR A 120 -0.60 0.92 -19.95
N THR A 121 -0.88 1.84 -19.03
CA THR A 121 -0.78 3.25 -19.31
C THR A 121 0.63 3.61 -18.89
N THR A 122 1.52 3.63 -19.87
CA THR A 122 2.78 4.37 -19.77
C THR A 122 2.42 5.83 -19.56
N ALA A 123 2.11 6.24 -18.32
CA ALA A 123 2.14 7.62 -17.94
C ALA A 123 3.58 8.06 -18.12
N LYS A 124 3.83 9.00 -19.04
CA LYS A 124 5.14 9.61 -19.13
C LYS A 124 5.33 10.50 -17.89
N ASP A 125 6.56 10.63 -17.43
CA ASP A 125 6.90 11.63 -16.42
C ASP A 125 6.36 13.00 -16.86
N GLY A 126 5.42 13.55 -16.10
CA GLY A 126 4.78 14.83 -16.37
C GLY A 126 3.42 14.80 -17.07
N ASP A 127 2.86 13.62 -17.37
CA ASP A 127 1.46 13.56 -17.80
C ASP A 127 0.54 13.97 -16.64
N LEU A 128 -0.36 14.93 -16.92
CA LEU A 128 -1.47 15.23 -16.02
C LEU A 128 -2.27 13.94 -15.81
N PRO A 129 -2.79 13.70 -14.59
CA PRO A 129 -3.62 12.54 -14.30
C PRO A 129 -4.81 12.49 -15.28
N GLY A 130 -4.67 11.71 -16.36
CA GLY A 130 -5.69 11.55 -17.39
C GLY A 130 -6.94 10.98 -16.74
N ASP A 131 -8.08 11.66 -16.93
CA ASP A 131 -9.40 11.37 -16.39
C ASP A 131 -9.37 10.36 -15.25
N HIS A 132 -8.81 10.79 -14.12
CA HIS A 132 -8.94 10.06 -12.87
C HIS A 132 -10.40 10.14 -12.49
N THR A 133 -11.18 9.20 -13.03
CA THR A 133 -12.47 8.84 -12.47
C THR A 133 -12.25 8.70 -10.97
N VAL A 134 -12.89 9.58 -10.21
CA VAL A 134 -12.72 9.63 -8.75
C VAL A 134 -13.05 8.25 -8.22
N GLU A 135 -12.03 7.51 -7.81
CA GLU A 135 -12.24 6.15 -7.32
C GLU A 135 -12.97 6.25 -5.99
N ILE A 136 -14.21 5.74 -5.95
CA ILE A 136 -15.01 5.68 -4.73
C ILE A 136 -14.62 4.41 -3.98
N VAL A 137 -14.05 4.58 -2.79
CA VAL A 137 -13.61 3.51 -1.90
C VAL A 137 -14.62 3.38 -0.77
N ALA A 138 -15.61 2.49 -0.95
CA ALA A 138 -16.57 2.18 0.11
C ALA A 138 -15.98 1.20 1.12
N SER A 139 -16.35 1.36 2.41
CA SER A 139 -15.95 0.46 3.52
C SER A 139 -16.18 -1.02 3.20
N LYS A 140 -17.24 -1.35 2.46
CA LYS A 140 -17.53 -2.73 2.06
C LYS A 140 -16.45 -3.37 1.15
N HIS A 141 -15.74 -2.57 0.36
CA HIS A 141 -14.71 -3.05 -0.56
C HIS A 141 -13.37 -3.31 0.12
N THR A 142 -13.23 -2.91 1.38
CA THR A 142 -11.99 -3.03 2.15
C THR A 142 -11.86 -4.38 2.86
N TYR A 143 -12.89 -5.24 2.77
CA TYR A 143 -12.91 -6.56 3.42
C TYR A 143 -11.66 -7.40 3.10
N TRP A 144 -11.14 -7.29 1.88
CA TRP A 144 -9.98 -8.08 1.43
C TRP A 144 -8.63 -7.44 1.75
N TRP A 145 -8.61 -6.16 2.13
CA TRP A 145 -7.37 -5.46 2.41
C TRP A 145 -6.69 -6.06 3.64
N PRO A 146 -5.35 -6.11 3.67
CA PRO A 146 -4.58 -6.69 4.76
C PRO A 146 -4.41 -5.71 5.93
N TYR A 147 -5.53 -5.19 6.47
CA TYR A 147 -5.55 -4.32 7.65
C TYR A 147 -6.64 -4.76 8.66
N PRO A 148 -6.38 -4.61 9.97
CA PRO A 148 -7.33 -5.02 11.00
C PRO A 148 -8.56 -4.12 11.04
N THR A 149 -9.75 -4.70 11.20
CA THR A 149 -11.00 -3.93 11.40
C THR A 149 -11.52 -4.14 12.83
N PRO A 150 -11.65 -3.09 13.66
CA PRO A 150 -12.04 -3.22 15.05
C PRO A 150 -13.47 -3.74 15.28
N GLU A 151 -14.39 -3.53 14.33
CA GLU A 151 -15.80 -3.93 14.47
C GLU A 151 -16.06 -5.43 14.29
N LYS A 152 -15.11 -6.16 13.71
CA LYS A 152 -15.24 -7.59 13.40
C LYS A 152 -14.20 -8.38 14.16
N LEU A 153 -14.18 -8.21 15.48
CA LEU A 153 -13.31 -8.98 16.38
C LEU A 153 -13.61 -10.49 16.31
N ASP A 154 -14.84 -10.86 15.93
CA ASP A 154 -15.24 -12.25 15.76
C ASP A 154 -14.70 -12.90 14.46
N ASP A 155 -14.20 -12.11 13.49
CA ASP A 155 -13.52 -12.61 12.29
C ASP A 155 -12.00 -12.78 12.55
N ASP A 156 -11.68 -13.78 13.37
CA ASP A 156 -10.31 -14.11 13.76
C ASP A 156 -9.45 -14.53 12.55
N ALA A 157 -10.04 -15.21 11.56
CA ALA A 157 -9.33 -15.67 10.38
C ALA A 157 -8.81 -14.51 9.52
N ARG A 158 -9.65 -13.52 9.22
CA ARG A 158 -9.22 -12.32 8.49
C ARG A 158 -8.17 -11.54 9.25
N ASN A 159 -8.45 -11.18 10.51
CA ASN A 159 -7.57 -10.33 11.29
C ASN A 159 -6.21 -11.00 11.55
N SER A 160 -6.18 -12.30 11.83
CA SER A 160 -4.94 -13.07 12.06
C SER A 160 -4.12 -13.33 10.80
N SER A 161 -4.62 -12.97 9.62
CA SER A 161 -3.90 -13.08 8.33
C SER A 161 -3.47 -11.73 7.74
N CYS A 162 -3.72 -10.61 8.42
CA CYS A 162 -3.41 -9.27 7.91
C CYS A 162 -1.92 -8.89 8.00
N PHE A 163 -1.23 -9.26 9.08
CA PHE A 163 0.18 -8.90 9.36
C PHE A 163 0.51 -7.42 9.10
N ALA A 164 -0.44 -6.52 9.42
CA ALA A 164 -0.41 -5.11 9.02
C ALA A 164 0.86 -4.39 9.46
N SER A 165 1.28 -4.59 10.70
CA SER A 165 2.49 -3.99 11.24
C SER A 165 3.74 -4.51 10.54
N GLU A 166 3.84 -5.81 10.34
CA GLU A 166 5.03 -6.48 9.82
C GLU A 166 5.30 -6.13 8.35
N TRP A 167 4.27 -6.16 7.49
CA TRP A 167 4.49 -5.80 6.08
C TRP A 167 4.66 -4.29 5.87
N MET A 168 4.02 -3.44 6.69
CA MET A 168 4.26 -1.99 6.66
C MET A 168 5.67 -1.65 7.10
N GLU A 169 6.16 -2.30 8.17
CA GLU A 169 7.55 -2.17 8.63
C GLU A 169 8.53 -2.65 7.56
N HIS A 170 8.24 -3.77 6.90
CA HIS A 170 9.05 -4.29 5.80
C HIS A 170 9.14 -3.30 4.63
N LEU A 171 8.02 -2.66 4.25
CA LEU A 171 7.99 -1.61 3.21
C LEU A 171 8.87 -0.43 3.58
N PHE A 172 8.69 0.12 4.78
CA PHE A 172 9.44 1.28 5.26
C PHE A 172 10.94 0.99 5.35
N ASN A 173 11.31 -0.16 5.92
CA ASN A 173 12.72 -0.57 6.01
C ASN A 173 13.33 -0.79 4.62
N THR A 174 12.60 -1.40 3.68
CA THR A 174 13.08 -1.55 2.30
C THR A 174 13.33 -0.20 1.65
N LEU A 175 12.43 0.77 1.82
CA LEU A 175 12.59 2.14 1.33
C LEU A 175 13.85 2.81 1.90
N LYS A 176 14.12 2.58 3.18
CA LYS A 176 15.20 3.24 3.94
C LYS A 176 16.58 2.61 3.73
N THR A 177 16.65 1.29 3.60
CA THR A 177 17.93 0.56 3.70
C THR A 177 18.26 -0.30 2.49
N SER A 178 17.35 -0.51 1.53
CA SER A 178 17.62 -1.40 0.40
C SER A 178 18.65 -0.77 -0.56
N PRO A 179 19.73 -1.49 -0.91
CA PRO A 179 20.65 -1.05 -1.96
C PRO A 179 20.10 -1.31 -3.38
N LEU A 180 19.01 -2.07 -3.50
CA LEU A 180 18.43 -2.46 -4.79
C LEU A 180 17.30 -1.48 -5.18
N LEU A 181 17.55 -0.65 -6.19
CA LEU A 181 16.57 0.33 -6.70
C LEU A 181 15.23 -0.31 -7.05
N GLN A 182 15.24 -1.47 -7.72
CA GLN A 182 14.02 -2.22 -8.05
C GLN A 182 13.15 -2.61 -6.84
N LEU A 183 13.73 -2.73 -5.64
CA LEU A 183 12.98 -2.98 -4.40
C LEU A 183 12.48 -1.69 -3.79
N VAL A 184 13.27 -0.61 -3.88
CA VAL A 184 12.85 0.74 -3.50
C VAL A 184 11.65 1.18 -4.33
N ASP A 185 11.68 0.96 -5.65
CA ASP A 185 10.58 1.28 -6.56
C ASP A 185 9.32 0.47 -6.23
N ALA A 186 9.47 -0.84 -6.01
CA ALA A 186 8.35 -1.71 -5.65
C ALA A 186 7.74 -1.35 -4.29
N ALA A 187 8.57 -1.00 -3.31
CA ALA A 187 8.12 -0.51 -2.01
C ALA A 187 7.40 0.84 -2.16
N SER A 188 7.99 1.79 -2.89
CA SER A 188 7.40 3.12 -3.14
C SER A 188 6.03 3.02 -3.79
N ALA A 189 5.90 2.23 -4.86
CA ALA A 189 4.62 2.02 -5.53
C ALA A 189 3.56 1.41 -4.60
N THR A 190 3.98 0.51 -3.70
CA THR A 190 3.06 -0.12 -2.73
C THR A 190 2.66 0.87 -1.63
N ILE A 191 3.60 1.66 -1.12
CA ILE A 191 3.36 2.71 -0.11
C ILE A 191 2.38 3.75 -0.67
N THR A 192 2.65 4.29 -1.87
CA THR A 192 1.79 5.26 -2.55
C THR A 192 0.35 4.74 -2.65
N LEU A 193 0.16 3.50 -3.12
CA LEU A 193 -1.15 2.88 -3.23
C LEU A 193 -1.86 2.78 -1.87
N VAL A 194 -1.17 2.29 -0.83
CA VAL A 194 -1.76 2.12 0.50
C VAL A 194 -2.21 3.46 1.07
N LEU A 195 -1.35 4.49 0.98
CA LEU A 195 -1.67 5.85 1.44
C LEU A 195 -2.89 6.42 0.70
N GLN A 196 -2.93 6.31 -0.63
CA GLN A 196 -4.04 6.80 -1.44
C GLN A 196 -5.36 6.09 -1.11
N LYS A 197 -5.35 4.77 -1.02
CA LYS A 197 -6.55 3.99 -0.69
C LYS A 197 -7.09 4.32 0.69
N HIS A 198 -6.21 4.49 1.69
CA HIS A 198 -6.63 4.89 3.03
C HIS A 198 -7.17 6.32 3.06
N LEU A 199 -6.53 7.25 2.35
CA LEU A 199 -7.00 8.62 2.20
C LEU A 199 -8.39 8.70 1.53
N TYR A 200 -8.60 7.95 0.45
CA TYR A 200 -9.89 7.94 -0.25
C TYR A 200 -10.99 7.28 0.58
N LEU A 201 -10.66 6.24 1.35
CA LEU A 201 -11.58 5.68 2.34
C LEU A 201 -11.97 6.72 3.40
N ILE A 202 -11.00 7.52 3.90
CA ILE A 202 -11.28 8.64 4.83
C ILE A 202 -12.21 9.66 4.17
N ARG A 203 -11.89 10.09 2.95
CA ARG A 203 -12.67 11.05 2.17
C ARG A 203 -14.12 10.58 2.03
N ASP A 204 -14.31 9.35 1.56
CA ASP A 204 -15.63 8.83 1.22
C ASP A 204 -16.46 8.51 2.46
N ALA A 205 -15.83 8.07 3.56
CA ALA A 205 -16.48 7.91 4.86
C ALA A 205 -17.04 9.23 5.40
N LEU A 206 -16.22 10.28 5.37
CA LEU A 206 -16.60 11.60 5.88
C LEU A 206 -17.67 12.27 5.02
N ILE A 207 -17.55 12.21 3.69
CA ILE A 207 -18.55 12.77 2.77
C ILE A 207 -19.84 11.96 2.81
N GLY A 208 -19.73 10.63 2.87
CA GLY A 208 -20.87 9.71 2.92
C GLY A 208 -21.57 9.66 4.27
N GLY A 209 -20.99 10.27 5.32
CA GLY A 209 -21.57 10.30 6.67
C GLY A 209 -21.61 8.94 7.36
N PHE A 210 -20.69 8.03 7.02
CA PHE A 210 -20.57 6.72 7.69
C PHE A 210 -19.26 6.63 8.46
N ASP A 211 -19.32 6.06 9.66
CA ASP A 211 -18.11 5.82 10.45
C ASP A 211 -17.31 4.65 9.85
N VAL A 212 -15.99 4.75 9.90
CA VAL A 212 -15.10 3.64 9.62
C VAL A 212 -14.26 3.40 10.87
N PRO A 213 -14.58 2.38 11.67
CA PRO A 213 -13.87 2.09 12.90
C PRO A 213 -12.37 1.85 12.64
N GLY A 214 -11.52 2.50 13.41
CA GLY A 214 -10.07 2.29 13.31
C GLY A 214 -9.44 2.80 12.02
N LEU A 215 -10.14 3.61 11.23
CA LEU A 215 -9.63 4.27 10.02
C LEU A 215 -8.32 5.05 10.29
N LEU A 216 -8.22 5.67 11.47
CA LEU A 216 -7.01 6.37 11.93
C LEU A 216 -6.02 5.47 12.71
N ARG A 217 -6.33 4.20 12.95
CA ARG A 217 -5.42 3.25 13.64
C ARG A 217 -4.41 2.63 12.67
N SER A 218 -4.68 2.65 11.36
CA SER A 218 -3.80 2.12 10.32
C SER A 218 -2.81 3.18 9.79
N THR A 219 -2.17 3.93 10.69
CA THR A 219 -1.25 5.02 10.31
C THR A 219 0.20 4.77 10.64
N TRP A 220 0.58 3.56 11.07
CA TRP A 220 1.98 3.26 11.39
C TRP A 220 2.93 3.66 10.26
N LEU A 221 2.58 3.32 9.01
CA LEU A 221 3.38 3.67 7.84
C LEU A 221 3.43 5.20 7.62
N LEU A 222 2.31 5.89 7.75
CA LEU A 222 2.22 7.35 7.64
C LEU A 222 3.06 8.04 8.72
N ASP A 223 2.90 7.63 9.98
CA ASP A 223 3.60 8.20 11.13
C ASP A 223 5.12 8.03 10.98
N ASN A 224 5.59 6.87 10.50
CA ASN A 224 7.00 6.63 10.24
C ASN A 224 7.53 7.44 9.05
N LEU A 225 6.78 7.53 7.95
CA LEU A 225 7.14 8.39 6.83
C LEU A 225 7.21 9.86 7.24
N CYS A 226 6.24 10.32 8.04
CA CYS A 226 6.17 11.72 8.44
C CYS A 226 7.22 12.11 9.48
N SER A 227 7.73 11.15 10.25
CA SER A 227 8.84 11.36 11.19
C SER A 227 10.23 11.20 10.56
N TRP A 228 10.32 10.79 9.28
CA TRP A 228 11.59 10.54 8.62
C TRP A 228 12.32 11.85 8.27
N LYS A 229 13.45 12.09 8.93
CA LYS A 229 14.23 13.33 8.81
C LYS A 229 14.97 13.51 7.47
N ASP A 230 15.42 12.42 6.85
CA ASP A 230 16.15 12.47 5.58
C ASP A 230 15.16 12.55 4.41
N VAL A 231 14.35 13.61 4.36
CA VAL A 231 13.25 13.72 3.38
C VAL A 231 13.74 13.69 1.93
N GLU A 232 14.97 14.12 1.66
CA GLU A 232 15.61 14.02 0.33
C GLU A 232 15.76 12.59 -0.20
N LYS A 233 15.73 11.58 0.68
CA LYS A 233 15.82 10.16 0.32
C LYS A 233 14.46 9.52 0.08
N ILE A 234 13.37 10.24 0.37
CA ILE A 234 12.02 9.73 0.12
C ILE A 234 11.79 9.77 -1.40
N PRO A 235 11.36 8.66 -2.02
CA PRO A 235 11.08 8.65 -3.45
C PRO A 235 9.96 9.62 -3.83
N LEU A 236 10.08 10.22 -5.02
CA LEU A 236 9.20 11.28 -5.48
C LEU A 236 7.71 10.88 -5.50
N THR A 237 7.41 9.63 -5.84
CA THR A 237 6.05 9.09 -5.83
C THR A 237 5.44 9.01 -4.43
N VAL A 238 6.28 8.82 -3.40
CA VAL A 238 5.86 8.84 -1.99
C VAL A 238 5.65 10.28 -1.53
N HIS A 239 6.53 11.22 -1.93
CA HIS A 239 6.29 12.65 -1.70
C HIS A 239 4.97 13.10 -2.30
N ALA A 240 4.67 12.71 -3.54
CA ALA A 240 3.42 13.03 -4.21
C ALA A 240 2.20 12.54 -3.42
N ALA A 241 2.21 11.29 -2.93
CA ALA A 241 1.14 10.76 -2.07
C ALA A 241 1.01 11.50 -0.73
N LEU A 242 2.11 11.90 -0.10
CA LEU A 242 2.07 12.69 1.14
C LEU A 242 1.49 14.09 0.90
N PHE A 243 1.85 14.74 -0.19
CA PHE A 243 1.25 16.03 -0.57
C PHE A 243 -0.23 15.89 -0.95
N GLU A 244 -0.61 14.80 -1.62
CA GLU A 244 -2.02 14.47 -1.87
C GLU A 244 -2.81 14.34 -0.56
N CYS A 245 -2.27 13.63 0.43
CA CYS A 245 -2.86 13.54 1.76
C CYS A 245 -3.09 14.93 2.39
N ILE A 246 -2.11 15.83 2.29
CA ILE A 246 -2.24 17.20 2.82
C ILE A 246 -3.31 18.00 2.06
N GLY A 247 -3.30 17.95 0.72
CA GLY A 247 -4.22 18.72 -0.12
C GLY A 247 -5.67 18.24 0.02
N VAL A 248 -5.90 16.93 -0.02
CA VAL A 248 -7.24 16.35 0.13
C VAL A 248 -7.79 16.60 1.53
N THR A 249 -6.98 16.48 2.58
CA THR A 249 -7.46 16.77 3.95
C THR A 249 -7.74 18.25 4.16
N ALA A 250 -6.94 19.14 3.55
CA ALA A 250 -7.23 20.59 3.52
C ALA A 250 -8.58 20.88 2.86
N HIS A 251 -8.86 20.25 1.71
CA HIS A 251 -10.16 20.36 1.04
C HIS A 251 -11.31 19.81 1.90
N LEU A 252 -11.13 18.62 2.49
CA LEU A 252 -12.15 17.99 3.33
C LEU A 252 -12.51 18.84 4.56
N CYS A 253 -11.56 19.59 5.13
CA CYS A 253 -11.85 20.53 6.21
C CYS A 253 -12.78 21.70 5.80
N HIS A 254 -13.00 21.96 4.51
CA HIS A 254 -14.05 22.88 4.05
C HIS A 254 -15.41 22.20 3.93
N VAL A 255 -15.41 20.92 3.59
CA VAL A 255 -16.64 20.14 3.38
C VAL A 255 -17.23 19.68 4.72
N VAL A 256 -16.37 19.28 5.67
CA VAL A 256 -16.73 18.76 7.00
C VAL A 256 -15.85 19.39 8.09
N PRO A 257 -16.00 20.70 8.37
CA PRO A 257 -15.07 21.50 9.17
C PRO A 257 -14.90 21.06 10.63
N ASP A 258 -15.91 20.42 11.21
CA ASP A 258 -15.93 20.03 12.63
C ASP A 258 -15.39 18.61 12.88
N SER A 259 -14.83 17.94 11.87
CA SER A 259 -14.30 16.58 12.02
C SER A 259 -13.00 16.56 12.83
N ALA A 260 -13.08 16.08 14.07
CA ALA A 260 -11.90 15.82 14.91
C ALA A 260 -10.93 14.81 14.26
N HIS A 261 -11.44 13.92 13.41
CA HIS A 261 -10.65 12.91 12.72
C HIS A 261 -9.76 13.53 11.64
N LEU A 262 -10.26 14.54 10.92
CA LEU A 262 -9.46 15.29 9.95
C LEU A 262 -8.36 16.10 10.62
N ARG A 263 -8.67 16.75 11.75
CA ARG A 263 -7.66 17.49 12.51
C ARG A 263 -6.53 16.57 12.98
N ALA A 264 -6.87 15.43 13.58
CA ALA A 264 -5.87 14.45 14.02
C ALA A 264 -5.04 13.89 12.86
N PHE A 265 -5.63 13.69 11.68
CA PHE A 265 -4.90 13.25 10.49
C PHE A 265 -3.97 14.35 9.95
N GLN A 266 -4.41 15.62 9.93
CA GLN A 266 -3.57 16.76 9.58
C GLN A 266 -2.39 16.93 10.53
N ASP A 267 -2.59 16.76 11.84
CA ASP A 267 -1.54 16.84 12.85
C ASP A 267 -0.41 15.82 12.60
N ARG A 268 -0.74 14.63 12.07
CA ARG A 268 0.25 13.59 11.70
C ARG A 268 1.09 13.97 10.47
N LEU A 269 0.56 14.79 9.58
CA LEU A 269 1.26 15.27 8.37
C LEU A 269 2.20 16.45 8.68
N VAL A 270 1.97 17.18 9.78
CA VAL A 270 2.74 18.38 10.15
C VAL A 270 4.25 18.12 10.26
N PRO A 271 4.75 17.04 10.92
CA PRO A 271 6.19 16.81 11.05
C PRO A 271 6.90 16.73 9.69
N TYR A 272 6.32 16.00 8.74
CA TYR A 272 6.83 15.90 7.36
C TYR A 272 6.91 17.27 6.70
N LEU A 273 5.81 18.01 6.75
CA LEU A 273 5.70 19.30 6.10
C LEU A 273 6.72 20.30 6.65
N THR A 274 6.88 20.36 7.97
CA THR A 274 7.85 21.24 8.62
C THR A 274 9.28 20.92 8.19
N VAL A 275 9.69 19.65 8.20
CA VAL A 275 11.04 19.24 7.76
C VAL A 275 11.23 19.59 6.29
N MET A 276 10.27 19.25 5.43
CA MET A 276 10.32 19.54 4.01
C MET A 276 10.38 21.05 3.74
N THR A 277 9.69 21.88 4.53
CA THR A 277 9.77 23.35 4.43
C THR A 277 11.16 23.85 4.76
N HIS A 278 11.76 23.34 5.83
CA HIS A 278 13.14 23.66 6.20
C HIS A 278 14.14 23.26 5.10
N GLU A 279 14.03 22.04 4.55
CA GLU A 279 14.92 21.59 3.47
C GLU A 279 14.80 22.45 2.20
N ILE A 280 13.59 22.91 1.86
CA ILE A 280 13.39 23.77 0.70
C ILE A 280 13.90 25.19 0.95
N ALA A 281 13.52 25.78 2.08
CA ALA A 281 13.84 27.17 2.39
C ALA A 281 15.34 27.37 2.68
N ASP A 282 15.95 26.43 3.42
CA ASP A 282 17.31 26.62 3.95
C ASP A 282 18.37 25.84 3.15
N LYS A 283 17.98 24.74 2.48
CA LYS A 283 18.92 23.90 1.70
C LYS A 283 18.65 23.87 0.19
N GLY A 284 17.60 24.54 -0.27
CA GLY A 284 17.32 24.69 -1.70
C GLY A 284 16.85 23.41 -2.39
N LEU A 285 16.14 22.53 -1.67
CA LEU A 285 15.58 21.26 -2.19
C LEU A 285 14.42 21.45 -3.19
N PHE A 286 14.65 22.23 -4.27
CA PHE A 286 13.61 22.79 -5.14
C PHE A 286 12.91 21.75 -6.05
N ASN A 287 13.53 20.60 -6.31
CA ASN A 287 13.10 19.70 -7.39
C ASN A 287 11.73 19.03 -7.12
N VAL A 288 11.40 18.79 -5.86
CA VAL A 288 10.12 18.12 -5.50
C VAL A 288 8.92 19.02 -5.80
N LEU A 289 9.03 20.34 -5.61
CA LEU A 289 7.94 21.29 -5.89
C LEU A 289 7.67 21.49 -7.39
N LYS A 290 8.69 21.31 -8.23
CA LYS A 290 8.55 21.39 -9.70
C LYS A 290 7.84 20.17 -10.30
N THR A 291 7.59 19.14 -9.51
CA THR A 291 6.87 17.95 -9.98
C THR A 291 5.39 18.30 -10.12
N PRO A 292 4.78 18.15 -11.32
CA PRO A 292 3.41 18.61 -11.59
C PRO A 292 2.37 18.09 -10.60
N VAL A 293 2.49 16.81 -10.21
CA VAL A 293 1.60 16.17 -9.23
C VAL A 293 1.71 16.83 -7.85
N VAL A 294 2.92 17.17 -7.40
CA VAL A 294 3.13 17.85 -6.12
C VAL A 294 2.57 19.29 -6.18
N ALA A 295 2.83 20.02 -7.26
CA ALA A 295 2.34 21.39 -7.45
C ALA A 295 0.80 21.47 -7.46
N GLN A 296 0.14 20.47 -8.08
CA GLN A 296 -1.32 20.37 -8.10
C GLN A 296 -1.88 20.23 -6.67
N HIS A 297 -1.31 19.34 -5.87
CA HIS A 297 -1.76 19.14 -4.50
C HIS A 297 -1.42 20.32 -3.59
N MET A 298 -0.25 20.95 -3.77
CA MET A 298 0.11 22.18 -3.05
C MET A 298 -0.91 23.30 -3.24
N THR A 299 -1.44 23.47 -4.44
CA THR A 299 -2.48 24.47 -4.71
C THR A 299 -3.72 24.21 -3.87
N MET A 300 -4.13 22.94 -3.71
CA MET A 300 -5.22 22.56 -2.81
C MET A 300 -4.87 22.75 -1.33
N CYS A 301 -3.59 22.79 -0.98
CA CYS A 301 -3.21 23.03 0.39
C CYS A 301 -3.40 24.50 0.80
N LEU A 302 -3.43 25.45 -0.14
CA LEU A 302 -3.57 26.91 0.14
C LEU A 302 -4.86 27.28 0.84
N ILE A 303 -5.91 26.48 0.65
CA ILE A 303 -7.20 26.66 1.32
C ILE A 303 -7.17 26.16 2.77
N SER A 304 -6.10 25.50 3.24
CA SER A 304 -6.03 24.94 4.59
C SER A 304 -6.22 26.01 5.67
N THR A 305 -7.07 25.70 6.64
CA THR A 305 -7.29 26.52 7.86
C THR A 305 -6.38 26.11 9.01
N HIS A 306 -5.65 24.99 8.88
CA HIS A 306 -4.75 24.50 9.91
C HIS A 306 -3.52 25.43 10.02
N PRO A 307 -3.20 25.99 11.21
CA PRO A 307 -2.23 27.08 11.35
C PRO A 307 -0.83 26.71 10.87
N THR A 308 -0.32 25.55 11.29
CA THR A 308 1.04 25.08 10.90
C THR A 308 1.13 24.74 9.42
N ILE A 309 0.16 23.96 8.91
CA ILE A 309 0.09 23.61 7.49
C ILE A 309 0.05 24.87 6.63
N ARG A 310 -0.85 25.82 6.94
CA ARG A 310 -0.97 27.09 6.22
C ARG A 310 0.31 27.92 6.27
N ALA A 311 0.99 27.99 7.41
CA ALA A 311 2.25 28.72 7.54
C ALA A 311 3.33 28.11 6.63
N ASN A 312 3.51 26.79 6.67
CA ASN A 312 4.50 26.09 5.86
C ASN A 312 4.22 26.21 4.35
N ILE A 313 2.95 26.15 3.92
CA ILE A 313 2.58 26.30 2.50
C ILE A 313 2.87 27.71 1.98
N LYS A 314 2.56 28.75 2.77
CA LYS A 314 2.90 30.12 2.41
C LYS A 314 4.41 30.29 2.21
N THR A 315 5.23 29.64 3.03
CA THR A 315 6.68 29.65 2.86
C THR A 315 7.07 29.03 1.52
N TYR A 316 6.45 27.92 1.10
CA TYR A 316 6.72 27.35 -0.23
C TYR A 316 6.34 28.27 -1.39
N ASP A 317 5.18 28.94 -1.32
CA ASP A 317 4.77 29.90 -2.35
C ASP A 317 5.76 31.06 -2.48
N MET A 318 6.29 31.55 -1.36
CA MET A 318 7.30 32.62 -1.37
C MET A 318 8.67 32.13 -1.85
N CYS A 319 9.02 30.86 -1.62
CA CYS A 319 10.23 30.24 -2.18
C CYS A 319 10.08 29.83 -3.66
N GLY A 320 8.86 29.71 -4.18
CA GLY A 320 8.54 29.21 -5.52
C GLY A 320 8.37 30.26 -6.62
N LEU A 321 8.36 31.56 -6.30
CA LEU A 321 8.33 32.63 -7.30
C LEU A 321 9.75 32.90 -7.85
N PRO A 322 10.01 32.71 -9.14
CA PRO A 322 11.21 33.27 -9.75
C PRO A 322 11.07 34.79 -9.80
N SER A 323 12.07 35.51 -9.28
CA SER A 323 12.42 36.85 -9.76
C SER A 323 12.94 36.77 -11.19
#